data_AF-A0A1L7XJN4-F1
#
_entry.id   AF-A0A1L7XJN4-F1
#
_cell.length_a   1.000
_cell.length_b   1.000
_cell.length_c   1.000
_cell.angle_alpha   90.00
_cell.angle_beta   90.00
_cell.angle_gamma   90.00
#
_symmetry.space_group_name_H-M   'P 1'
#
loop_
_entity.id
_entity.type
_entity.pdbx_description
1 polymer ?
#
loop_
_entity_poly.entity_id
_entity_poly.type
_entity_poly.pdbx_seq_one_letter_code
_entity_poly.pdbx_strand_id
1 'polypeptide(L)'
;MTRVKSLEICSMDKEKQCVTPPPLFPSATKIRIGGRMSYAFFRAILSSPENLKTLYIDNIQGLGQVADGIQLYHLGPMNEVGETDDEISIPMTRHAGPMRGRLHLLTNHCKKLRHLRISSVGQDDIRCKVVRVTRESALRGGCKLHRVRDTNLQSLTLEYGTEPDMPYIMPSRGVQGHEHVGRPMDRRFIQYTMPTLCRGPWPNLSTLTVHEIDSTPTQSAIHSYYFPEDPSIFAAAEEGLRRELGKEVSLVWERENNTSFYLLEVGGDHYK
;
A
#
# COMPACT_ATOMS: atom_id res chain seq x y z
N MET A 1 -12.26 -28.73 -15.37
CA MET A 1 -12.14 -27.42 -14.69
C MET A 1 -10.77 -26.82 -14.99
N THR A 2 -10.75 -25.64 -15.61
CA THR A 2 -9.53 -24.89 -15.94
C THR A 2 -8.91 -24.33 -14.66
N ARG A 3 -7.66 -24.72 -14.36
CA ARG A 3 -6.92 -24.20 -13.21
C ARG A 3 -6.37 -22.82 -13.55
N VAL A 4 -6.93 -21.77 -12.94
CA VAL A 4 -6.42 -20.40 -13.08
C VAL A 4 -5.01 -20.34 -12.48
N LYS A 5 -4.01 -20.00 -13.31
CA LYS A 5 -2.59 -19.90 -12.89
C LYS A 5 -2.13 -18.48 -12.64
N SER A 6 -2.72 -17.52 -13.35
CA SER A 6 -2.41 -16.10 -13.27
C SER A 6 -3.70 -15.30 -13.20
N LEU A 7 -3.71 -14.28 -12.37
CA LEU A 7 -4.85 -13.40 -12.15
C LEU A 7 -4.37 -11.95 -12.14
N GLU A 8 -5.10 -11.09 -12.82
CA GLU A 8 -4.93 -9.65 -12.78
C GLU A 8 -6.28 -9.01 -12.53
N ILE A 9 -6.42 -8.30 -11.41
CA ILE A 9 -7.65 -7.61 -11.01
C ILE A 9 -7.29 -6.17 -10.68
N CYS A 10 -7.93 -5.24 -11.37
CA CYS A 10 -8.00 -3.85 -10.96
C CYS A 10 -9.46 -3.51 -10.72
N SER A 11 -9.85 -3.34 -9.46
CA SER A 11 -11.23 -3.01 -9.11
C SER A 11 -11.38 -1.51 -9.01
N MET A 12 -12.48 -0.97 -9.54
CA MET A 12 -12.92 0.41 -9.30
C MET A 12 -14.28 0.43 -8.59
N ASP A 13 -14.66 -0.70 -8.01
CA ASP A 13 -15.96 -0.91 -7.41
C ASP A 13 -16.21 0.05 -6.25
N LYS A 14 -17.46 0.50 -6.18
CA LYS A 14 -17.98 1.38 -5.13
C LYS A 14 -18.82 0.58 -4.13
N GLU A 15 -19.22 -0.64 -4.50
CA GLU A 15 -20.08 -1.49 -3.68
C GLU A 15 -19.30 -2.13 -2.53
N LYS A 16 -19.83 -1.96 -1.31
CA LYS A 16 -19.27 -2.58 -0.11
C LYS A 16 -19.76 -4.02 -0.03
N GLN A 17 -18.90 -4.98 -0.36
CA GLN A 17 -19.14 -6.37 0.02
C GLN A 17 -18.80 -6.58 1.49
N CYS A 18 -19.80 -6.95 2.29
CA CYS A 18 -19.64 -7.19 3.73
C CYS A 18 -19.32 -8.65 4.08
N VAL A 19 -19.55 -9.60 3.17
CA VAL A 19 -19.29 -11.03 3.40
C VAL A 19 -18.06 -11.45 2.60
N THR A 20 -17.14 -12.19 3.24
CA THR A 20 -15.95 -12.73 2.57
C THR A 20 -16.36 -13.91 1.68
N PRO A 21 -16.16 -13.84 0.35
CA PRO A 21 -16.43 -14.97 -0.52
C PRO A 21 -15.54 -16.18 -0.18
N PRO A 22 -15.93 -17.41 -0.57
CA PRO A 22 -15.02 -18.56 -0.56
C PRO A 22 -13.74 -18.28 -1.37
N PRO A 23 -12.65 -19.05 -1.14
CA PRO A 23 -11.42 -18.91 -1.92
C PRO A 23 -11.66 -18.90 -3.43
N LEU A 24 -11.31 -17.79 -4.09
CA LEU A 24 -11.66 -17.58 -5.50
C LEU A 24 -10.67 -18.26 -6.44
N PHE A 25 -9.38 -18.26 -6.10
CA PHE A 25 -8.30 -18.67 -7.02
C PHE A 25 -7.23 -19.56 -6.35
N PRO A 26 -7.59 -20.73 -5.79
CA PRO A 26 -6.67 -21.55 -5.00
C PRO A 26 -5.49 -22.15 -5.78
N SER A 27 -5.57 -22.20 -7.11
CA SER A 27 -4.49 -22.66 -7.97
C SER A 27 -3.57 -21.55 -8.49
N ALA A 28 -3.85 -20.28 -8.15
CA ALA A 28 -3.10 -19.16 -8.69
C ALA A 28 -1.64 -19.16 -8.19
N THR A 29 -0.73 -18.94 -9.12
CA THR A 29 0.72 -18.82 -8.85
C THR A 29 1.21 -17.39 -9.03
N LYS A 30 0.47 -16.57 -9.77
CA LYS A 30 0.73 -15.15 -9.99
C LYS A 30 -0.56 -14.37 -9.77
N ILE A 31 -0.54 -13.40 -8.87
CA ILE A 31 -1.66 -12.50 -8.63
C ILE A 31 -1.16 -11.07 -8.77
N ARG A 32 -1.87 -10.27 -9.55
CA ARG A 32 -1.76 -8.82 -9.57
C ARG A 32 -3.09 -8.23 -9.17
N ILE A 33 -3.06 -7.38 -8.15
CA ILE A 33 -4.27 -6.84 -7.55
C ILE A 33 -4.10 -5.36 -7.25
N GLY A 34 -5.05 -4.55 -7.71
CA GLY A 34 -5.00 -3.11 -7.59
C GLY A 34 -6.37 -2.45 -7.53
N GLY A 35 -6.35 -1.15 -7.30
CA GLY A 35 -7.54 -0.31 -7.30
C GLY A 35 -8.34 -0.31 -5.99
N ARG A 36 -9.61 0.05 -6.06
CA ARG A 36 -10.54 0.19 -4.93
C ARG A 36 -11.43 -1.04 -4.76
N MET A 37 -11.42 -1.67 -3.59
CA MET A 37 -12.24 -2.85 -3.30
C MET A 37 -12.56 -3.02 -1.80
N SER A 38 -13.47 -3.93 -1.47
CA SER A 38 -13.69 -4.32 -0.08
C SER A 38 -12.52 -5.17 0.44
N TYR A 39 -12.30 -5.14 1.75
CA TYR A 39 -11.28 -6.00 2.38
C TYR A 39 -11.66 -7.49 2.30
N ALA A 40 -12.96 -7.79 2.40
CA ALA A 40 -13.52 -9.11 2.23
C ALA A 40 -13.15 -9.72 0.86
N PHE A 41 -13.30 -8.94 -0.22
CA PHE A 41 -12.93 -9.36 -1.56
C PHE A 41 -11.42 -9.58 -1.70
N PHE A 42 -10.61 -8.64 -1.19
CA PHE A 42 -9.15 -8.78 -1.15
C PHE A 42 -8.71 -10.06 -0.43
N ARG A 43 -9.32 -10.36 0.74
CA ARG A 43 -9.05 -11.58 1.51
C ARG A 43 -9.38 -12.84 0.73
N ALA A 44 -10.53 -12.90 0.06
CA ALA A 44 -10.94 -14.06 -0.71
C ALA A 44 -10.03 -14.36 -1.91
N ILE A 45 -9.37 -13.34 -2.47
CA ILE A 45 -8.37 -13.52 -3.53
C ILE A 45 -7.08 -14.14 -2.96
N LEU A 46 -6.66 -13.73 -1.76
CA LEU A 46 -5.43 -14.17 -1.12
C LEU A 46 -5.61 -15.29 -0.08
N SER A 47 -6.80 -15.89 0.02
CA SER A 47 -7.15 -16.86 1.07
C SER A 47 -6.51 -18.24 0.89
N SER A 48 -5.92 -18.52 -0.27
CA SER A 48 -5.21 -19.78 -0.57
C SER A 48 -3.85 -19.49 -1.21
N PRO A 49 -2.89 -18.93 -0.44
CA PRO A 49 -1.62 -18.43 -0.96
C PRO A 49 -0.55 -19.51 -1.11
N GLU A 50 -0.84 -20.79 -0.85
CA GLU A 50 0.17 -21.87 -0.75
C GLU A 50 0.91 -22.11 -2.07
N ASN A 51 0.27 -21.77 -3.19
CA ASN A 51 0.81 -21.90 -4.54
C ASN A 51 1.35 -20.58 -5.11
N LEU A 52 1.13 -19.47 -4.41
CA LEU A 52 1.48 -18.14 -4.87
C LEU A 52 3.01 -17.97 -4.89
N LYS A 53 3.54 -17.70 -6.09
CA LYS A 53 4.96 -17.43 -6.34
C LYS A 53 5.23 -15.95 -6.57
N THR A 54 4.24 -15.24 -7.11
CA THR A 54 4.38 -13.84 -7.48
C THR A 54 3.15 -13.06 -7.07
N LEU A 55 3.35 -11.94 -6.37
CA LEU A 55 2.30 -11.04 -5.94
C LEU A 55 2.63 -9.59 -6.31
N TYR A 56 1.73 -8.92 -6.99
CA TYR A 56 1.75 -7.48 -7.25
C TYR A 56 0.58 -6.83 -6.54
N ILE A 57 0.88 -5.81 -5.72
CA ILE A 57 -0.10 -5.02 -4.98
C ILE A 57 0.03 -3.59 -5.49
N ASP A 58 -0.93 -3.16 -6.30
CA ASP A 58 -0.87 -1.90 -7.04
C ASP A 58 -1.88 -0.91 -6.47
N ASN A 59 -1.42 -0.04 -5.58
CA ASN A 59 -2.18 1.08 -5.04
C ASN A 59 -3.57 0.69 -4.47
N ILE A 60 -3.64 -0.44 -3.76
CA ILE A 60 -4.94 -0.94 -3.26
C ILE A 60 -5.55 0.00 -2.22
N GLN A 61 -6.80 0.38 -2.46
CA GLN A 61 -7.64 1.18 -1.58
C GLN A 61 -8.81 0.33 -1.05
N GLY A 62 -9.04 0.38 0.25
CA GLY A 62 -10.19 -0.24 0.92
C GLY A 62 -11.41 0.69 0.91
N LEU A 63 -12.60 0.09 0.74
CA LEU A 63 -13.89 0.79 0.90
C LEU A 63 -14.29 1.06 2.37
N GLY A 64 -13.45 0.64 3.31
CA GLY A 64 -13.78 0.53 4.73
C GLY A 64 -14.63 -0.71 5.03
N GLN A 65 -14.55 -1.17 6.27
CA GLN A 65 -15.22 -2.37 6.76
C GLN A 65 -15.68 -2.12 8.20
N VAL A 66 -16.81 -2.70 8.58
CA VAL A 66 -17.27 -2.82 9.96
C VAL A 66 -17.30 -4.28 10.36
N ALA A 67 -17.16 -4.56 11.65
CA ALA A 67 -17.25 -5.92 12.18
C ALA A 67 -18.62 -6.55 11.87
N ASP A 68 -18.64 -7.88 11.75
CA ASP A 68 -19.87 -8.64 11.53
C ASP A 68 -20.90 -8.35 12.63
N GLY A 69 -22.16 -8.15 12.24
CA GLY A 69 -23.26 -7.81 13.14
C GLY A 69 -23.40 -6.32 13.49
N ILE A 70 -22.45 -5.47 13.10
CA ILE A 70 -22.60 -4.01 13.21
C ILE A 70 -23.42 -3.50 12.02
N GLN A 71 -24.70 -3.23 12.26
CA GLN A 71 -25.53 -2.52 11.29
C GLN A 71 -25.20 -1.02 11.33
N LEU A 72 -24.63 -0.52 10.24
CA LEU A 72 -24.47 0.91 10.00
C LEU A 72 -25.85 1.50 9.65
N TYR A 73 -26.74 1.62 10.64
CA TYR A 73 -28.12 2.10 10.42
C TYR A 73 -28.17 3.51 9.83
N HIS A 74 -27.11 4.29 9.98
CA HIS A 74 -26.86 5.47 9.19
C HIS A 74 -25.36 5.48 8.92
N LEU A 75 -24.93 5.89 7.72
CA LEU A 75 -23.54 6.26 7.44
C LEU A 75 -23.17 7.56 8.20
N GLY A 76 -23.42 7.58 9.51
CA GLY A 76 -22.62 8.38 10.42
C GLY A 76 -21.16 8.08 10.10
N PRO A 77 -20.29 9.08 10.15
CA PRO A 77 -19.04 8.97 9.45
C PRO A 77 -18.22 7.86 10.15
N MET A 78 -17.80 6.84 9.38
CA MET A 78 -17.01 5.68 9.89
C MET A 78 -15.79 6.13 10.71
N ASN A 79 -15.37 7.39 10.56
CA ASN A 79 -14.31 8.05 11.32
C ASN A 79 -14.61 8.18 12.83
N GLU A 80 -15.87 8.01 13.28
CA GLU A 80 -16.25 8.01 14.70
C GLU A 80 -16.04 6.65 15.36
N VAL A 81 -15.95 5.58 14.58
CA VAL A 81 -15.71 4.22 15.08
C VAL A 81 -14.20 3.93 15.05
N GLY A 82 -13.65 3.48 16.18
CA GLY A 82 -12.25 3.06 16.25
C GLY A 82 -11.96 1.86 15.35
N GLU A 83 -10.77 1.82 14.73
CA GLU A 83 -10.34 0.62 14.00
C GLU A 83 -10.05 -0.52 15.00
N THR A 84 -10.51 -1.73 14.67
CA THR A 84 -10.38 -2.90 15.55
C THR A 84 -9.84 -4.11 14.80
N ASP A 85 -9.05 -4.91 15.49
CA ASP A 85 -8.57 -6.21 15.04
C ASP A 85 -9.21 -7.31 15.88
N ASP A 86 -9.37 -8.49 15.30
CA ASP A 86 -9.68 -9.70 16.06
C ASP A 86 -8.44 -10.22 16.81
N GLU A 87 -8.62 -11.31 17.56
CA GLU A 87 -7.56 -11.93 18.38
C GLU A 87 -6.33 -12.39 17.56
N ILE A 88 -6.51 -12.64 16.26
CA ILE A 88 -5.45 -13.07 15.34
C ILE A 88 -4.95 -11.93 14.44
N SER A 89 -5.24 -10.67 14.82
CA SER A 89 -4.84 -9.45 14.10
C SER A 89 -5.43 -9.33 12.69
N ILE A 90 -6.58 -9.95 12.43
CA ILE A 90 -7.36 -9.72 11.22
C ILE A 90 -8.21 -8.47 11.44
N PRO A 91 -8.18 -7.52 10.49
CA PRO A 91 -9.03 -6.35 10.52
C PRO A 91 -10.53 -6.67 10.56
N MET A 92 -11.21 -6.22 11.62
CA MET A 92 -12.66 -6.26 11.75
C MET A 92 -13.29 -4.93 11.35
N THR A 93 -12.79 -3.82 11.90
CA THR A 93 -13.23 -2.46 11.56
C THR A 93 -12.09 -1.67 10.96
N ARG A 94 -12.30 -1.09 9.78
CA ARG A 94 -11.32 -0.27 9.05
C ARG A 94 -11.97 0.90 8.34
N HIS A 95 -11.28 2.03 8.33
CA HIS A 95 -11.69 3.19 7.56
C HIS A 95 -11.38 3.01 6.07
N ALA A 96 -12.08 3.77 5.22
CA ALA A 96 -11.76 3.81 3.80
C ALA A 96 -10.39 4.47 3.55
N GLY A 97 -9.73 4.12 2.45
CA GLY A 97 -8.41 4.63 2.07
C GLY A 97 -7.38 3.52 1.87
N PRO A 98 -6.08 3.78 2.00
CA PRO A 98 -5.04 2.80 1.68
C PRO A 98 -5.24 1.50 2.46
N MET A 99 -5.26 0.36 1.77
CA MET A 99 -5.57 -0.91 2.43
C MET A 99 -4.43 -1.35 3.35
N ARG A 100 -4.71 -1.37 4.66
CA ARG A 100 -3.75 -1.69 5.73
C ARG A 100 -3.72 -3.19 6.02
N GLY A 101 -2.62 -3.65 6.62
CA GLY A 101 -2.49 -5.04 7.09
C GLY A 101 -2.50 -6.11 5.99
N ARG A 102 -2.53 -5.74 4.70
CA ARG A 102 -2.68 -6.65 3.55
C ARG A 102 -1.66 -7.80 3.46
N LEU A 103 -0.48 -7.63 4.05
CA LEU A 103 0.55 -8.68 4.08
C LEU A 103 0.33 -9.73 5.18
N HIS A 104 -0.57 -9.51 6.14
CA HIS A 104 -0.80 -10.46 7.24
C HIS A 104 -1.24 -11.84 6.73
N LEU A 105 -2.04 -11.88 5.66
CA LEU A 105 -2.50 -13.11 4.99
C LEU A 105 -1.36 -13.97 4.45
N LEU A 106 -0.20 -13.37 4.19
CA LEU A 106 0.95 -14.05 3.58
C LEU A 106 1.84 -14.71 4.64
N THR A 107 1.82 -14.19 5.88
CA THR A 107 2.63 -14.69 7.00
C THR A 107 2.37 -16.18 7.20
N ASN A 108 3.42 -17.01 7.22
CA ASN A 108 3.35 -18.48 7.43
C ASN A 108 2.58 -19.30 6.37
N HIS A 109 1.76 -18.66 5.52
CA HIS A 109 0.93 -19.33 4.53
C HIS A 109 1.53 -19.28 3.11
N CYS A 110 2.35 -18.27 2.80
CA CYS A 110 2.86 -18.04 1.45
C CYS A 110 4.31 -18.53 1.25
N LYS A 111 4.62 -19.77 1.63
CA LYS A 111 6.00 -20.32 1.60
C LYS A 111 6.65 -20.32 0.22
N LYS A 112 5.87 -20.35 -0.86
CA LYS A 112 6.39 -20.38 -2.25
C LYS A 112 6.58 -18.99 -2.87
N LEU A 113 6.26 -17.90 -2.14
CA LEU A 113 6.40 -16.55 -2.66
C LEU A 113 7.86 -16.27 -2.96
N ARG A 114 8.16 -15.89 -4.20
CA ARG A 114 9.50 -15.52 -4.68
C ARG A 114 9.59 -14.05 -5.07
N HIS A 115 8.49 -13.48 -5.54
CA HIS A 115 8.47 -12.11 -6.06
C HIS A 115 7.30 -11.33 -5.43
N LEU A 116 7.61 -10.21 -4.80
CA LEU A 116 6.62 -9.29 -4.24
C LEU A 116 6.88 -7.88 -4.78
N ARG A 117 5.87 -7.27 -5.40
CA ARG A 117 5.88 -5.85 -5.74
C ARG A 117 4.76 -5.14 -5.00
N ILE A 118 5.10 -4.03 -4.36
CA ILE A 118 4.15 -3.14 -3.71
C ILE A 118 4.34 -1.76 -4.30
N SER A 119 3.32 -1.28 -4.99
CA SER A 119 3.30 0.05 -5.58
C SER A 119 2.23 0.90 -4.90
N SER A 120 2.54 2.17 -4.60
CA SER A 120 1.61 3.05 -3.87
C SER A 120 1.91 4.52 -4.14
N VAL A 121 0.89 5.29 -4.50
CA VAL A 121 1.01 6.77 -4.60
C VAL A 121 0.95 7.49 -3.26
N GLY A 122 0.54 6.78 -2.19
CA GLY A 122 0.69 7.33 -0.85
C GLY A 122 -0.22 8.49 -0.51
N GLN A 123 -1.50 8.36 -0.87
CA GLN A 123 -2.52 9.39 -0.70
C GLN A 123 -2.57 9.98 0.71
N ASP A 124 -2.81 11.29 0.79
CA ASP A 124 -3.21 12.00 1.99
C ASP A 124 -4.55 12.70 1.78
N ASP A 125 -5.68 12.04 2.09
CA ASP A 125 -6.97 12.75 2.09
C ASP A 125 -7.06 13.72 3.28
N ILE A 126 -6.92 15.03 3.03
CA ILE A 126 -7.04 16.06 4.08
C ILE A 126 -8.46 16.26 4.58
N ARG A 127 -9.47 15.83 3.80
CA ARG A 127 -10.85 15.98 4.25
C ARG A 127 -11.15 15.09 5.43
N CYS A 128 -10.30 14.09 5.68
CA CYS A 128 -10.37 13.25 6.86
C CYS A 128 -9.67 13.94 8.05
N LYS A 129 -10.30 14.98 8.61
CA LYS A 129 -9.77 15.80 9.72
C LYS A 129 -9.41 14.99 10.98
N VAL A 130 -10.02 13.83 11.19
CA VAL A 130 -9.82 12.95 12.36
C VAL A 130 -8.60 12.01 12.18
N VAL A 131 -8.15 11.79 10.94
CA VAL A 131 -7.04 10.87 10.61
C VAL A 131 -5.67 11.45 10.96
N ARG A 132 -5.57 12.70 11.43
CA ARG A 132 -4.29 13.30 11.85
C ARG A 132 -3.64 12.58 13.05
N VAL A 133 -4.43 12.10 14.02
CA VAL A 133 -3.90 11.49 15.27
C VAL A 133 -3.71 9.96 15.14
N THR A 134 -4.54 9.28 14.34
CA THR A 134 -4.40 7.84 14.00
C THR A 134 -3.48 7.57 12.80
N ARG A 135 -3.01 8.61 12.09
CA ARG A 135 -2.09 8.51 10.94
C ARG A 135 -0.78 7.84 11.33
N GLU A 136 -0.17 8.29 12.42
CA GLU A 136 1.12 7.76 12.88
C GLU A 136 0.99 6.35 13.45
N SER A 137 -0.08 6.04 14.18
CA SER A 137 -0.31 4.68 14.72
C SER A 137 -0.66 3.66 13.62
N ALA A 138 -1.41 4.07 12.60
CA ALA A 138 -1.73 3.22 11.45
C ALA A 138 -0.53 3.00 10.50
N LEU A 139 0.36 3.99 10.37
CA LEU A 139 1.61 3.88 9.61
C LEU A 139 2.69 3.10 10.37
N ARG A 140 2.72 3.15 11.71
CA ARG A 140 3.50 2.22 12.56
C ARG A 140 3.16 0.74 12.28
N GLY A 141 1.93 0.45 11.83
CA GLY A 141 1.49 -0.89 11.41
C GLY A 141 1.59 -1.18 9.91
N GLY A 142 1.99 -0.20 9.08
CA GLY A 142 1.63 -0.11 7.65
C GLY A 142 2.39 -1.03 6.70
N CYS A 143 3.62 -1.40 7.00
CA CYS A 143 4.36 -2.39 6.20
C CYS A 143 5.01 -3.38 7.15
N LYS A 144 4.23 -4.34 7.66
CA LYS A 144 4.77 -5.52 8.35
C LYS A 144 5.50 -6.44 7.36
N LEU A 145 6.43 -5.89 6.56
CA LEU A 145 7.24 -6.61 5.55
C LEU A 145 8.05 -7.74 6.19
N HIS A 146 8.40 -7.62 7.48
CA HIS A 146 8.99 -8.71 8.25
C HIS A 146 8.15 -10.00 8.19
N ARG A 147 6.83 -9.91 7.97
CA ARG A 147 5.95 -11.09 7.86
C ARG A 147 6.17 -11.92 6.60
N VAL A 148 6.77 -11.36 5.55
CA VAL A 148 7.13 -12.09 4.33
C VAL A 148 8.61 -12.45 4.29
N ARG A 149 9.38 -12.09 5.30
CA ARG A 149 10.82 -12.36 5.37
C ARG A 149 11.15 -13.85 5.43
N ASP A 150 10.37 -14.61 6.20
CA ASP A 150 10.58 -16.05 6.39
C ASP A 150 10.03 -16.89 5.22
N THR A 151 9.58 -16.25 4.14
CA THR A 151 9.21 -16.92 2.90
C THR A 151 10.43 -17.13 1.99
N ASN A 152 10.24 -17.81 0.85
CA ASN A 152 11.26 -17.98 -0.18
C ASN A 152 11.42 -16.71 -1.06
N LEU A 153 11.27 -15.52 -0.47
CA LEU A 153 11.24 -14.26 -1.20
C LEU A 153 12.63 -13.95 -1.77
N GLN A 154 12.74 -13.93 -3.10
CA GLN A 154 13.96 -13.66 -3.85
C GLN A 154 14.02 -12.21 -4.33
N SER A 155 12.88 -11.62 -4.66
CA SER A 155 12.79 -10.25 -5.17
C SER A 155 11.67 -9.48 -4.48
N LEU A 156 12.04 -8.30 -3.96
CA LEU A 156 11.11 -7.32 -3.39
C LEU A 156 11.24 -6.02 -4.18
N THR A 157 10.13 -5.53 -4.72
CA THR A 157 10.04 -4.24 -5.38
C THR A 157 9.09 -3.33 -4.61
N LEU A 158 9.57 -2.14 -4.26
CA LEU A 158 8.81 -1.09 -3.62
C LEU A 158 8.82 0.13 -4.52
N GLU A 159 7.66 0.70 -4.79
CA GLU A 159 7.52 1.76 -5.77
C GLU A 159 6.53 2.81 -5.29
N TYR A 160 6.95 4.07 -5.38
CA TYR A 160 6.29 5.20 -4.77
C TYR A 160 6.04 6.31 -5.78
N GLY A 161 5.14 6.02 -6.72
CA GLY A 161 4.88 6.94 -7.82
C GLY A 161 4.15 8.20 -7.43
N THR A 162 4.15 9.13 -8.38
CA THR A 162 3.50 10.43 -8.27
C THR A 162 2.09 10.36 -8.85
N GLU A 163 1.15 11.09 -8.26
CA GLU A 163 -0.12 11.37 -8.94
C GLU A 163 0.15 12.23 -10.20
N PRO A 164 -0.66 12.10 -11.26
CA PRO A 164 -0.55 12.96 -12.44
C PRO A 164 -1.04 14.40 -12.15
N ASP A 165 -0.44 15.39 -12.80
CA ASP A 165 -0.94 16.78 -12.85
C ASP A 165 -2.21 16.86 -13.72
N MET A 166 -3.41 16.61 -13.18
CA MET A 166 -4.68 16.70 -13.95
C MET A 166 -5.80 17.45 -13.20
N PRO A 167 -6.74 18.09 -13.92
CA PRO A 167 -7.32 19.41 -13.58
C PRO A 167 -8.56 19.34 -12.68
N TYR A 168 -8.94 18.16 -12.21
CA TYR A 168 -10.10 18.05 -11.34
C TYR A 168 -9.69 18.42 -9.92
N ILE A 169 -10.50 19.27 -9.30
CA ILE A 169 -10.46 19.57 -7.87
C ILE A 169 -10.80 18.27 -7.13
N MET A 170 -9.84 17.34 -7.04
CA MET A 170 -9.80 16.40 -5.94
C MET A 170 -9.54 17.27 -4.72
N PRO A 171 -10.49 17.37 -3.78
CA PRO A 171 -10.35 18.31 -2.68
C PRO A 171 -9.04 18.06 -1.95
N SER A 172 -8.28 19.14 -1.90
CA SER A 172 -6.84 19.19 -2.09
C SER A 172 -6.09 18.34 -1.09
N ARG A 173 -5.76 17.10 -1.43
CA ARG A 173 -4.95 16.19 -0.61
C ARG A 173 -3.61 16.81 -0.19
N GLY A 174 -3.57 17.43 0.99
CA GLY A 174 -2.36 17.82 1.72
C GLY A 174 -1.98 19.29 1.60
N VAL A 175 -2.47 20.00 0.58
CA VAL A 175 -1.71 21.14 0.04
C VAL A 175 -2.28 22.52 0.43
N GLN A 176 -3.46 22.59 1.07
CA GLN A 176 -4.00 23.88 1.50
C GLN A 176 -3.39 24.33 2.84
N GLY A 177 -2.36 25.17 2.76
CA GLY A 177 -1.99 26.13 3.80
C GLY A 177 -0.81 25.78 4.71
N HIS A 178 -0.04 24.74 4.40
CA HIS A 178 1.16 24.40 5.18
C HIS A 178 2.35 24.14 4.25
N GLU A 179 3.50 24.73 4.57
CA GLU A 179 4.77 24.38 3.95
C GLU A 179 5.05 22.90 4.21
N HIS A 180 5.33 22.15 3.15
CA HIS A 180 5.68 20.74 3.25
C HIS A 180 7.07 20.51 2.65
N VAL A 181 7.97 19.98 3.48
CA VAL A 181 9.31 19.57 3.07
C VAL A 181 9.26 18.10 2.65
N GLY A 182 9.74 17.81 1.43
CA GLY A 182 9.75 16.49 0.83
C GLY A 182 8.36 15.92 0.50
N ARG A 183 8.32 14.79 -0.20
CA ARG A 183 7.04 14.10 -0.43
C ARG A 183 6.65 13.33 0.84
N PRO A 184 5.35 13.25 1.19
CA PRO A 184 4.92 12.45 2.34
C PRO A 184 5.36 10.99 2.26
N MET A 185 5.47 10.41 1.05
CA MET A 185 5.90 9.02 0.88
C MET A 185 7.37 8.77 1.10
N ASP A 186 8.22 9.74 0.80
CA ASP A 186 9.66 9.66 1.08
C ASP A 186 9.88 9.52 2.59
N ARG A 187 9.26 10.41 3.36
CA ARG A 187 9.32 10.38 4.83
C ARG A 187 8.75 9.09 5.39
N ARG A 188 7.63 8.60 4.84
CA ARG A 188 7.03 7.34 5.29
C ARG A 188 7.90 6.14 4.99
N PHE A 189 8.53 6.11 3.83
CA PHE A 189 9.47 5.06 3.49
C PHE A 189 10.60 5.02 4.51
N ILE A 190 11.24 6.16 4.76
CA ILE A 190 12.35 6.26 5.71
C ILE A 190 11.91 5.94 7.15
N GLN A 191 10.75 6.42 7.57
CA GLN A 191 10.29 6.28 8.95
C GLN A 191 9.72 4.89 9.28
N TYR A 192 9.07 4.23 8.32
CA TYR A 192 8.28 3.01 8.59
C TYR A 192 8.72 1.79 7.77
N THR A 193 9.06 1.98 6.50
CA THR A 193 9.43 0.87 5.61
C THR A 193 10.88 0.46 5.82
N MET A 194 11.81 1.42 5.80
CA MET A 194 13.24 1.19 5.94
C MET A 194 13.60 0.47 7.25
N PRO A 195 13.07 0.85 8.44
CA PRO A 195 13.38 0.11 9.66
C PRO A 195 12.93 -1.35 9.60
N THR A 196 11.84 -1.64 8.90
CA THR A 196 11.36 -3.02 8.72
C THR A 196 12.27 -3.81 7.78
N LEU A 197 12.78 -3.18 6.72
CA LEU A 197 13.76 -3.78 5.82
C LEU A 197 15.08 -4.08 6.55
N CYS A 198 15.53 -3.17 7.43
CA CYS A 198 16.77 -3.31 8.19
C CYS A 198 16.68 -4.23 9.42
N ARG A 199 15.49 -4.73 9.79
CA ARG A 199 15.30 -5.44 11.06
C ARG A 199 15.78 -6.90 11.02
N GLY A 200 17.04 -7.17 10.74
CA GLY A 200 17.61 -8.52 10.63
C GLY A 200 17.64 -9.08 9.20
N PRO A 201 18.21 -10.28 9.03
CA PRO A 201 18.62 -10.79 7.72
C PRO A 201 17.44 -11.19 6.83
N TRP A 202 17.60 -11.04 5.52
CA TRP A 202 16.67 -11.57 4.51
C TRP A 202 17.26 -12.83 3.88
N PRO A 203 16.96 -14.03 4.39
CA PRO A 203 17.74 -15.24 4.10
C PRO A 203 17.71 -15.67 2.63
N ASN A 204 16.65 -15.35 1.90
CA ASN A 204 16.45 -15.78 0.52
C ASN A 204 16.44 -14.63 -0.49
N LEU A 205 16.54 -13.37 -0.03
CA LEU A 205 16.37 -12.20 -0.87
C LEU A 205 17.66 -12.00 -1.68
N SER A 206 17.55 -11.98 -3.00
CA SER A 206 18.67 -11.67 -3.90
C SER A 206 18.59 -10.25 -4.44
N THR A 207 17.40 -9.64 -4.44
CA THR A 207 17.18 -8.32 -5.04
C THR A 207 16.15 -7.51 -4.27
N LEU A 208 16.54 -6.31 -3.86
CA LEU A 208 15.64 -5.27 -3.40
C LEU A 208 15.66 -4.12 -4.41
N THR A 209 14.49 -3.73 -4.89
CA THR A 209 14.34 -2.58 -5.76
C THR A 209 13.45 -1.54 -5.09
N VAL A 210 13.95 -0.31 -5.01
CA VAL A 210 13.21 0.85 -4.51
C VAL A 210 13.14 1.85 -5.64
N HIS A 211 11.94 2.10 -6.15
CA HIS A 211 11.68 3.08 -7.20
C HIS A 211 11.02 4.32 -6.63
N GLU A 212 11.35 5.45 -7.25
CA GLU A 212 10.65 6.73 -7.12
C GLU A 212 10.67 7.27 -5.69
N ILE A 213 11.71 6.98 -4.91
CA ILE A 213 12.05 7.74 -3.70
C ILE A 213 12.94 8.92 -4.11
N ASP A 214 12.75 10.10 -3.52
CA ASP A 214 13.41 11.36 -3.95
C ASP A 214 13.01 11.79 -5.38
N SER A 215 11.78 11.46 -5.80
CA SER A 215 11.28 11.87 -7.11
C SER A 215 10.78 13.33 -7.08
N THR A 216 10.75 13.98 -8.24
CA THR A 216 10.09 15.28 -8.39
C THR A 216 8.59 15.12 -8.14
N PRO A 217 7.96 15.95 -7.28
CA PRO A 217 6.52 15.94 -7.11
C PRO A 217 5.81 16.53 -8.33
N THR A 218 4.48 16.53 -8.31
CA THR A 218 3.65 17.12 -9.37
C THR A 218 3.90 18.62 -9.50
N GLN A 219 3.73 19.20 -10.69
CA GLN A 219 3.82 20.65 -10.90
C GLN A 219 2.90 21.38 -9.93
N SER A 220 1.68 20.89 -9.73
CA SER A 220 0.71 21.49 -8.80
C SER A 220 1.23 21.55 -7.36
N ALA A 221 1.94 20.52 -6.90
CA ALA A 221 2.58 20.50 -5.58
C ALA A 221 3.77 21.47 -5.49
N ILE A 222 4.59 21.56 -6.55
CA ILE A 222 5.70 22.53 -6.63
C ILE A 222 5.20 23.96 -6.45
N HIS A 223 4.08 24.31 -7.08
CA HIS A 223 3.50 25.66 -7.00
C HIS A 223 2.91 26.00 -5.62
N SER A 224 2.70 25.00 -4.76
CA SER A 224 1.89 25.15 -3.54
C SER A 224 2.71 24.96 -2.25
N TYR A 225 3.86 25.63 -2.15
CA TYR A 225 4.74 25.62 -0.96
C TYR A 225 5.45 24.29 -0.69
N TYR A 226 5.85 23.56 -1.75
CA TYR A 226 6.74 22.41 -1.63
C TYR A 226 8.19 22.87 -1.50
N PHE A 227 8.88 22.36 -0.48
CA PHE A 227 10.33 22.46 -0.36
C PHE A 227 10.94 21.07 -0.55
N PRO A 228 11.98 20.90 -1.38
CA PRO A 228 12.64 19.60 -1.47
C PRO A 228 13.25 19.20 -0.12
N GLU A 229 13.24 17.91 0.17
CA GLU A 229 13.96 17.34 1.32
C GLU A 229 15.48 17.40 1.05
N ASP A 230 16.29 17.41 2.09
CA ASP A 230 17.76 17.36 1.93
C ASP A 230 18.18 16.05 1.24
N PRO A 231 18.86 16.10 0.07
CA PRO A 231 19.36 14.92 -0.64
C PRO A 231 20.22 14.00 0.22
N SER A 232 20.88 14.54 1.26
CA SER A 232 21.71 13.77 2.21
C SER A 232 20.89 12.73 2.97
N ILE A 233 19.60 12.99 3.22
CA ILE A 233 18.68 12.06 3.90
C ILE A 233 18.49 10.79 3.07
N PHE A 234 18.32 10.94 1.76
CA PHE A 234 18.16 9.80 0.84
C PHE A 234 19.46 9.03 0.62
N ALA A 235 20.58 9.74 0.51
CA ALA A 235 21.89 9.11 0.44
C ALA A 235 22.18 8.26 1.69
N ALA A 236 21.90 8.80 2.88
CA ALA A 236 22.05 8.08 4.15
C ALA A 236 21.09 6.89 4.25
N ALA A 237 19.86 7.02 3.73
CA ALA A 237 18.89 5.92 3.70
C ALA A 237 19.33 4.77 2.78
N GLU A 238 19.80 5.09 1.58
CA GLU A 238 20.32 4.10 0.63
C GLU A 238 21.57 3.39 1.19
N GLU A 239 22.52 4.14 1.73
CA GLU A 239 23.72 3.59 2.37
C GLU A 239 23.37 2.68 3.55
N GLY A 240 22.43 3.14 4.39
CA GLY A 240 21.91 2.35 5.51
C GLY A 240 21.32 1.03 5.05
N LEU A 241 20.49 1.02 4.01
CA LEU A 241 19.93 -0.22 3.45
C LEU A 241 21.01 -1.14 2.88
N ARG A 242 21.96 -0.59 2.11
CA ARG A 242 23.06 -1.35 1.53
C ARG A 242 23.91 -2.02 2.61
N ARG A 243 24.15 -1.34 3.73
CA ARG A 243 24.88 -1.89 4.89
C ARG A 243 24.12 -3.05 5.54
N GLU A 244 22.81 -2.88 5.78
CA GLU A 244 22.02 -3.86 6.54
C GLU A 244 21.60 -5.10 5.72
N LEU A 245 21.42 -4.97 4.40
CA LEU A 245 21.01 -6.10 3.55
C LEU A 245 22.13 -7.12 3.30
N GLY A 246 23.39 -6.72 3.50
CA GLY A 246 24.55 -7.55 3.21
C GLY A 246 24.96 -7.52 1.74
N LYS A 247 26.17 -8.02 1.45
CA LYS A 247 26.80 -7.91 0.11
C LYS A 247 26.16 -8.77 -0.97
N GLU A 248 25.37 -9.77 -0.57
CA GLU A 248 24.76 -10.75 -1.49
C GLU A 248 23.43 -10.25 -2.08
N VAL A 249 22.82 -9.23 -1.48
CA VAL A 249 21.56 -8.63 -1.95
C VAL A 249 21.87 -7.48 -2.89
N SER A 250 21.41 -7.60 -4.14
CA SER A 250 21.47 -6.48 -5.09
C SER A 250 20.43 -5.42 -4.70
N LEU A 251 20.90 -4.22 -4.36
CA LEU A 251 20.05 -3.05 -4.13
C LEU A 251 20.01 -2.20 -5.40
N VAL A 252 18.81 -2.05 -5.96
CA VAL A 252 18.51 -1.10 -7.03
C VAL A 252 17.72 0.06 -6.43
N TRP A 253 18.29 1.25 -6.48
CA TRP A 253 17.67 2.48 -5.98
C TRP A 253 17.51 3.47 -7.14
N GLU A 254 16.28 3.65 -7.60
CA GLU A 254 15.97 4.50 -8.76
C GLU A 254 15.10 5.67 -8.33
N ARG A 255 15.53 6.89 -8.66
CA ARG A 255 14.82 8.13 -8.30
C ARG A 255 13.84 8.58 -9.38
N GLU A 256 14.13 8.22 -10.63
CA GLU A 256 13.39 8.70 -11.79
C GLU A 256 11.96 8.15 -11.81
N ASN A 257 11.03 9.07 -12.14
CA ASN A 257 9.61 8.82 -12.26
C ASN A 257 9.32 8.14 -13.59
N ASN A 258 9.21 6.83 -13.58
CA ASN A 258 8.90 6.04 -14.77
C ASN A 258 7.43 5.62 -14.81
N THR A 259 6.67 5.90 -13.75
CA THR A 259 5.38 5.25 -13.53
C THR A 259 4.39 6.17 -12.82
N SER A 260 3.48 6.75 -13.61
CA SER A 260 2.29 7.42 -13.07
C SER A 260 1.22 6.39 -12.72
N PHE A 261 0.67 6.46 -11.51
CA PHE A 261 -0.41 5.58 -11.07
C PHE A 261 -1.73 6.33 -11.05
N TYR A 262 -2.76 5.73 -11.65
CA TYR A 262 -4.09 6.30 -11.74
C TYR A 262 -5.07 5.51 -10.85
N LEU A 263 -5.80 6.24 -10.01
CA LEU A 263 -7.09 5.83 -9.46
C LEU A 263 -8.03 7.01 -9.71
N LEU A 264 -8.47 7.17 -10.96
CA LEU A 264 -9.45 8.20 -11.31
C LEU A 264 -10.81 7.81 -10.73
N GLU A 265 -11.26 8.53 -9.72
CA GLU A 265 -12.69 8.65 -9.45
C GLU A 265 -13.27 9.69 -10.40
N VAL A 266 -13.93 9.24 -11.45
CA VAL A 266 -14.91 10.11 -12.11
C VAL A 266 -16.12 10.15 -11.18
N GLY A 267 -16.30 11.29 -10.49
CA GLY A 267 -17.55 11.61 -9.85
C GLY A 267 -18.64 11.59 -10.91
N GLY A 268 -19.58 10.64 -10.81
CA GLY A 268 -20.70 10.52 -11.75
C GLY A 268 -21.70 11.67 -11.67
N ASP A 269 -21.48 12.65 -10.81
CA ASP A 269 -22.41 13.76 -10.56
C ASP A 269 -22.23 14.95 -11.53
N HIS A 270 -21.28 14.88 -12.48
CA HIS A 270 -21.08 15.92 -13.50
C HIS A 270 -21.74 15.63 -14.86
N TYR A 271 -22.57 14.58 -14.95
CA TYR A 271 -23.48 14.38 -16.08
C TYR A 271 -24.92 14.65 -15.64
N LYS A 272 -25.24 15.92 -15.38
CA LYS A 272 -26.60 16.47 -15.44
C LYS A 272 -26.56 17.86 -16.04
#